data_AF-A0A2Z4K2L7-F1
#
_entry.id   AF-A0A2Z4K2L7-F1
#
_cell.length_a   1.000
_cell.length_b   1.000
_cell.length_c   1.000
_cell.angle_alpha   90.00
_cell.angle_beta   90.00
_cell.angle_gamma   90.00
#
_symmetry.space_group_name_H-M   'P 1'
#
loop_
_entity.id
_entity.type
_entity.pdbx_description
1 polymer ?
#
loop_
_entity_poly.entity_id
_entity_poly.type
_entity_poly.pdbx_seq_one_letter_code
_entity_poly.pdbx_strand_id
1 'polypeptide(L)'
;MARQATLRGESAHVHVGMTNVVIEANRRLTVTRILAASLAVAGILVSAPLAAHDREIVVERYRSLPPSPNNFSNKWWVDYQTDISEARRELRSDLRRATDAEDRFDARREYERELEDARYDYEKEMLERGYRVVSFRENRFRMARR
;
A
#
# COMPACT_ATOMS: atom_id res chain seq x y z
N MET A 1 49.76 -57.02 -5.77
CA MET A 1 50.08 -55.75 -5.09
C MET A 1 49.12 -55.54 -3.93
N ALA A 2 49.72 -55.32 -2.75
CA ALA A 2 49.25 -54.83 -1.45
C ALA A 2 47.74 -54.59 -1.11
N ARG A 3 47.36 -55.26 0.01
CA ARG A 3 46.71 -54.76 1.26
C ARG A 3 45.18 -54.54 1.35
N GLN A 4 44.63 -55.29 2.32
CA GLN A 4 43.39 -55.07 3.07
C GLN A 4 43.44 -53.77 3.91
N ALA A 5 42.28 -53.16 4.17
CA ALA A 5 42.00 -52.44 5.42
C ALA A 5 40.47 -52.31 5.66
N THR A 6 40.01 -52.94 6.74
CA THR A 6 38.70 -52.77 7.38
C THR A 6 38.89 -51.88 8.61
N LEU A 7 38.12 -50.79 8.77
CA LEU A 7 37.82 -50.07 10.04
C LEU A 7 36.50 -49.30 9.79
N ARG A 8 35.33 -49.55 10.42
CA ARG A 8 34.90 -49.61 11.84
C ARG A 8 34.70 -48.21 12.49
N GLY A 9 33.48 -47.96 12.99
CA GLY A 9 33.10 -46.88 13.94
C GLY A 9 32.13 -45.84 13.33
N GLU A 10 30.82 -45.88 13.61
CA GLU A 10 30.12 -45.15 14.72
C GLU A 10 30.07 -43.62 14.50
N SER A 11 29.01 -42.84 14.68
CA SER A 11 27.60 -42.99 15.10
C SER A 11 26.93 -41.63 14.84
N ALA A 12 25.67 -41.59 14.38
CA ALA A 12 24.70 -40.56 14.80
C ALA A 12 23.29 -40.90 14.29
N HIS A 13 22.48 -41.41 15.22
CA HIS A 13 21.04 -41.19 15.45
C HIS A 13 20.12 -40.88 14.24
N VAL A 14 19.15 -41.72 13.84
CA VAL A 14 17.97 -42.33 14.52
C VAL A 14 16.77 -41.39 14.71
N HIS A 15 15.61 -41.92 14.30
CA HIS A 15 14.21 -41.58 14.58
C HIS A 15 13.59 -40.43 13.77
N VAL A 16 12.72 -40.70 12.77
CA VAL A 16 11.31 -41.19 12.86
C VAL A 16 10.37 -40.11 13.41
N GLY A 17 9.29 -39.86 12.67
CA GLY A 17 8.03 -39.41 13.28
C GLY A 17 7.25 -38.39 12.48
N MET A 18 6.17 -38.85 11.85
CA MET A 18 5.00 -38.06 11.46
C MET A 18 4.60 -37.02 12.53
N THR A 19 3.99 -35.90 12.11
CA THR A 19 2.63 -35.50 12.53
C THR A 19 2.18 -34.20 11.86
N ASN A 20 1.00 -34.26 11.23
CA ASN A 20 0.13 -33.11 10.96
C ASN A 20 -0.20 -32.41 12.28
N VAL A 21 -0.18 -31.08 12.35
CA VAL A 21 -1.11 -30.35 13.22
C VAL A 21 -1.44 -28.97 12.62
N VAL A 22 -2.68 -28.82 12.18
CA VAL A 22 -3.40 -27.54 12.09
C VAL A 22 -3.60 -27.03 13.52
N ILE A 23 -3.11 -25.82 13.85
CA ILE A 23 -3.52 -25.14 15.09
C ILE A 23 -4.12 -23.79 14.74
N GLU A 24 -5.43 -23.83 14.58
CA GLU A 24 -6.33 -22.77 14.99
C GLU A 24 -6.18 -22.56 16.50
N ALA A 25 -5.95 -21.33 16.94
CA ALA A 25 -6.03 -20.95 18.35
C ALA A 25 -6.73 -19.61 18.48
N ASN A 26 -8.04 -19.67 18.43
CA ASN A 26 -8.93 -18.69 19.02
C ASN A 26 -8.64 -18.61 20.53
N ARG A 27 -8.14 -17.46 21.03
CA ARG A 27 -8.17 -17.17 22.46
C ARG A 27 -8.72 -15.78 22.70
N ARG A 28 -10.00 -15.77 23.07
CA ARG A 28 -10.62 -14.73 23.90
C ARG A 28 -9.67 -14.41 25.06
N LEU A 29 -9.30 -13.14 25.21
CA LEU A 29 -8.65 -12.65 26.42
C LEU A 29 -9.61 -11.72 27.16
N THR A 30 -10.01 -12.22 28.31
CA THR A 30 -10.78 -11.62 29.38
C THR A 30 -10.23 -10.24 29.76
N VAL A 31 -11.14 -9.29 29.95
CA VAL A 31 -10.88 -7.93 30.43
C VAL A 31 -10.28 -7.98 31.84
N THR A 32 -9.01 -7.62 31.97
CA THR A 32 -8.39 -7.33 33.27
C THR A 32 -8.34 -5.81 33.44
N ARG A 33 -9.19 -5.28 34.33
CA ARG A 33 -9.14 -3.89 34.77
C ARG A 33 -7.90 -3.68 35.65
N ILE A 34 -6.89 -3.00 35.12
CA ILE A 34 -5.83 -2.42 35.94
C ILE A 34 -6.22 -0.96 36.22
N LEU A 35 -6.60 -0.69 37.46
CA LEU A 35 -6.60 0.65 38.03
C LEU A 35 -5.14 1.03 38.29
N ALA A 36 -4.62 1.99 37.53
CA ALA A 36 -3.39 2.69 37.86
C ALA A 36 -3.69 4.20 37.88
N ALA A 37 -3.53 4.79 39.06
CA ALA A 37 -3.77 6.19 39.34
C ALA A 37 -2.58 7.06 38.89
N SER A 38 -2.93 8.19 38.28
CA SER A 38 -2.27 9.50 38.36
C SER A 38 -0.84 9.67 37.85
N LEU A 39 -0.73 10.27 36.65
CA LEU A 39 0.17 11.40 36.43
C LEU A 39 -0.53 12.41 35.49
N ALA A 40 -1.08 13.47 36.07
CA ALA A 40 -1.62 14.58 35.30
C ALA A 40 -0.46 15.41 34.73
N VAL A 41 -0.01 15.05 33.52
CA VAL A 41 0.80 15.95 32.71
C VAL A 41 -0.16 16.91 32.01
N ALA A 42 -0.21 18.16 32.46
CA ALA A 42 -0.88 19.23 31.74
C ALA A 42 -0.10 19.54 30.46
N GLY A 43 -0.33 18.72 29.42
CA GLY A 43 0.17 18.97 28.08
C GLY A 43 -0.67 20.05 27.42
N ILE A 44 -0.10 21.23 27.19
CA ILE A 44 -0.65 22.17 26.21
C ILE A 44 -0.50 21.48 24.85
N LEU A 45 -1.59 20.88 24.35
CA LEU A 45 -1.68 20.44 22.96
C LEU A 45 -1.78 21.70 22.10
N VAL A 46 -0.64 22.19 21.62
CA VAL A 46 -0.63 22.98 20.40
C VAL A 46 -1.05 22.02 19.29
N SER A 47 -2.33 22.06 18.95
CA SER A 47 -2.82 21.47 17.70
C SER A 47 -2.22 22.30 16.56
N ALA A 48 -0.99 21.96 16.17
CA ALA A 48 -0.48 22.39 14.88
C ALA A 48 -1.41 21.78 13.81
N PRO A 49 -1.85 22.54 12.80
CA PRO A 49 -2.48 21.91 11.67
C PRO A 49 -1.45 20.96 11.02
N LEU A 50 -1.68 19.65 11.09
CA LEU A 50 -1.10 18.71 10.13
C LEU A 50 -1.79 18.97 8.78
N ALA A 51 -1.44 20.09 8.17
CA ALA A 51 -1.80 20.45 6.81
C ALA A 51 -0.50 20.58 6.03
N ALA A 52 0.08 19.43 5.70
CA ALA A 52 1.04 19.31 4.62
C ALA A 52 0.91 17.90 4.05
N HIS A 53 -0.15 17.70 3.24
CA HIS A 53 -0.07 16.69 2.19
C HIS A 53 1.19 17.00 1.38
N ASP A 54 1.99 15.95 1.26
CA ASP A 54 3.25 15.81 0.55
C ASP A 54 3.47 16.87 -0.54
N ARG A 55 4.27 17.90 -0.23
CA ARG A 55 4.82 18.75 -1.29
C ARG A 55 5.99 18.00 -1.86
N GLU A 56 5.73 17.35 -3.00
CA GLU A 56 6.73 16.73 -3.87
C GLU A 56 8.02 17.55 -3.86
N ILE A 57 9.09 16.95 -3.33
CA ILE A 57 10.45 17.38 -3.65
C ILE A 57 10.62 17.02 -5.13
N VAL A 58 10.07 17.85 -6.02
CA VAL A 58 10.44 17.85 -7.42
C VAL A 58 11.89 18.27 -7.41
N VAL A 59 12.80 17.30 -7.32
CA VAL A 59 14.23 17.52 -7.55
C VAL A 59 14.27 18.35 -8.83
N GLU A 60 14.89 19.52 -8.79
CA GLU A 60 14.83 20.54 -9.84
C GLU A 60 15.06 19.96 -11.25
N ARG A 61 15.81 18.84 -11.31
CA ARG A 61 15.97 17.89 -12.42
C ARG A 61 14.68 17.52 -13.19
N TYR A 62 13.52 17.34 -12.55
CA TYR A 62 12.31 16.85 -13.23
C TYR A 62 11.48 17.96 -13.89
N ARG A 63 11.74 19.24 -13.58
CA ARG A 63 11.03 20.38 -14.20
C ARG A 63 11.29 20.48 -15.70
N SER A 64 12.40 19.94 -16.19
CA SER A 64 12.77 19.93 -17.61
C SER A 64 12.11 18.78 -18.40
N LEU A 65 11.59 17.75 -17.74
CA LEU A 65 10.95 16.61 -18.43
C LEU A 65 9.66 17.05 -19.13
N PRO A 66 9.37 16.59 -20.36
CA PRO A 66 8.11 16.91 -21.03
C PRO A 66 6.89 16.50 -20.20
N PRO A 67 5.75 17.21 -20.31
CA PRO A 67 4.52 16.82 -19.63
C PRO A 67 4.01 15.48 -20.18
N SER A 68 3.54 14.62 -19.29
CA SER A 68 2.98 13.33 -19.64
C SER A 68 1.77 13.46 -20.59
N PRO A 69 1.65 12.58 -21.61
CA PRO A 69 0.43 12.41 -22.36
C PRO A 69 -0.65 11.70 -21.52
N ASN A 70 -1.57 12.47 -20.95
CA ASN A 70 -2.76 11.95 -20.27
C ASN A 70 -3.90 11.68 -21.26
N ASN A 71 -3.80 10.63 -22.07
CA ASN A 71 -4.83 10.23 -23.04
C ASN A 71 -4.74 8.73 -23.36
N PHE A 72 -5.66 8.22 -24.17
CA PHE A 72 -5.75 6.79 -24.53
C PHE A 72 -4.53 6.21 -25.28
N SER A 73 -3.60 7.04 -25.75
CA SER A 73 -2.34 6.52 -26.36
C SER A 73 -1.29 6.13 -25.31
N ASN A 74 -1.43 6.60 -24.07
CA ASN A 74 -0.55 6.24 -22.96
C ASN A 74 -1.21 5.15 -22.12
N LYS A 75 -0.72 3.90 -22.23
CA LYS A 75 -1.33 2.78 -21.49
C LYS A 75 -1.38 3.02 -19.99
N TRP A 76 -0.36 3.68 -19.41
CA TRP A 76 -0.31 3.96 -17.96
C TRP A 76 -1.37 4.98 -17.52
N TRP A 77 -1.77 5.87 -18.42
CA TRP A 77 -2.92 6.75 -18.17
C TRP A 77 -4.23 5.97 -18.19
N VAL A 78 -4.35 4.98 -19.08
CA VAL A 78 -5.52 4.09 -19.14
C VAL A 78 -5.58 3.20 -17.90
N ASP A 79 -4.44 2.67 -17.44
CA ASP A 79 -4.33 1.89 -16.21
C ASP A 79 -4.76 2.75 -15.02
N TYR A 80 -4.19 3.96 -14.86
CA TYR A 80 -4.63 4.94 -13.87
C TYR A 80 -6.16 5.17 -13.89
N GLN A 81 -6.76 5.39 -15.07
CA GLN A 81 -8.22 5.58 -15.17
C GLN A 81 -9.02 4.33 -14.78
N THR A 82 -8.47 3.14 -15.03
CA THR A 82 -9.05 1.86 -14.60
C THR A 82 -9.06 1.78 -13.08
N ASP A 83 -7.94 2.06 -12.42
CA ASP A 83 -7.82 2.02 -10.96
C ASP A 83 -8.79 3.00 -10.29
N ILE A 84 -8.90 4.23 -10.80
CA ILE A 84 -9.89 5.21 -10.32
C ILE A 84 -11.33 4.67 -10.49
N SER A 85 -11.62 4.02 -11.62
CA SER A 85 -12.95 3.45 -11.88
C SER A 85 -13.26 2.29 -10.93
N GLU A 86 -12.29 1.44 -10.64
CA GLU A 86 -12.42 0.32 -9.71
C GLU A 86 -12.61 0.78 -8.27
N ALA A 87 -11.76 1.68 -7.78
CA ALA A 87 -11.89 2.28 -6.44
C ALA A 87 -13.27 2.93 -6.25
N ARG A 88 -13.81 3.60 -7.28
CA ARG A 88 -15.17 4.18 -7.26
C ARG A 88 -16.27 3.12 -7.20
N ARG A 89 -16.09 2.02 -7.95
CA ARG A 89 -17.04 0.89 -7.95
C ARG A 89 -17.10 0.25 -6.56
N GLU A 90 -15.94 0.10 -5.92
CA GLU A 90 -15.80 -0.50 -4.59
C GLU A 90 -16.36 0.41 -3.51
N LEU A 91 -16.03 1.70 -3.50
CA LEU A 91 -16.66 2.67 -2.61
C LEU A 91 -18.20 2.61 -2.67
N ARG A 92 -18.77 2.54 -3.89
CA ARG A 92 -20.23 2.41 -4.06
C ARG A 92 -20.76 1.08 -3.49
N SER A 93 -19.99 0.01 -3.63
CA SER A 93 -20.29 -1.32 -3.10
C SER A 93 -20.30 -1.31 -1.57
N ASP A 94 -19.31 -0.66 -0.95
CA ASP A 94 -19.07 -0.66 0.49
C ASP A 94 -20.03 0.28 1.19
N LEU A 95 -20.26 1.48 0.64
CA LEU A 95 -21.28 2.40 1.15
C LEU A 95 -22.71 1.82 1.09
N ARG A 96 -22.97 0.87 0.18
CA ARG A 96 -24.26 0.15 0.13
C ARG A 96 -24.38 -0.90 1.24
N ARG A 97 -23.26 -1.46 1.70
CA ARG A 97 -23.21 -2.48 2.76
C ARG A 97 -22.98 -1.88 4.15
N ALA A 98 -22.46 -0.66 4.23
CA ALA A 98 -22.17 0.05 5.47
C ALA A 98 -23.42 0.19 6.34
N THR A 99 -23.30 -0.21 7.60
CA THR A 99 -24.40 -0.27 8.57
C THR A 99 -24.40 0.91 9.52
N ASP A 100 -23.24 1.50 9.79
CA ASP A 100 -23.10 2.66 10.66
C ASP A 100 -22.22 3.78 10.04
N ALA A 101 -21.86 4.76 10.86
CA ALA A 101 -21.05 5.89 10.44
C ALA A 101 -19.55 5.54 10.34
N GLU A 102 -19.07 4.59 11.14
CA GLU A 102 -17.68 4.12 11.14
C GLU A 102 -17.40 3.36 9.85
N ASP A 103 -18.28 2.45 9.45
CA ASP A 103 -18.21 1.74 8.16
C ASP A 103 -18.11 2.70 6.96
N ARG A 104 -18.91 3.79 7.00
CA ARG A 104 -18.92 4.81 5.92
C ARG A 104 -17.64 5.63 5.91
N PHE A 105 -17.09 5.91 7.08
CA PHE A 105 -15.84 6.64 7.21
C PHE A 105 -14.69 5.79 6.68
N ASP A 106 -14.59 4.54 7.11
CA ASP A 106 -13.56 3.60 6.68
C ASP A 106 -13.59 3.36 5.17
N ALA A 107 -14.78 3.16 4.59
CA ALA A 107 -14.92 3.00 3.13
C ALA A 107 -14.43 4.23 2.35
N ARG A 108 -14.69 5.45 2.86
CA ARG A 108 -14.19 6.68 2.23
C ARG A 108 -12.69 6.83 2.39
N ARG A 109 -12.17 6.50 3.57
CA ARG A 109 -10.75 6.58 3.87
C ARG A 109 -9.95 5.56 3.06
N GLU A 110 -10.49 4.38 2.80
CA GLU A 110 -9.90 3.41 1.85
C GLU A 110 -9.89 3.98 0.43
N TYR A 111 -11.03 4.47 -0.05
CA TYR A 111 -11.09 5.10 -1.36
C TYR A 111 -10.07 6.23 -1.53
N GLU A 112 -9.88 7.07 -0.51
CA GLU A 112 -8.86 8.14 -0.54
C GLU A 112 -7.43 7.59 -0.66
N ARG A 113 -7.10 6.49 0.03
CA ARG A 113 -5.80 5.81 -0.12
C ARG A 113 -5.61 5.26 -1.52
N GLU A 114 -6.61 4.57 -2.06
CA GLU A 114 -6.57 4.05 -3.43
C GLU A 114 -6.36 5.15 -4.48
N LEU A 115 -6.93 6.35 -4.25
CA LEU A 115 -6.66 7.51 -5.11
C LEU A 115 -5.21 7.99 -5.01
N GLU A 116 -4.62 7.95 -3.82
CA GLU A 116 -3.22 8.35 -3.58
C GLU A 116 -2.25 7.34 -4.21
N ASP A 117 -2.49 6.06 -4.00
CA ASP A 117 -1.69 4.97 -4.56
C ASP A 117 -1.72 4.98 -6.09
N ALA A 118 -2.91 5.09 -6.71
CA ALA A 118 -3.03 5.16 -8.17
C ALA A 118 -2.32 6.41 -8.74
N ARG A 119 -2.34 7.54 -8.03
CA ARG A 119 -1.62 8.75 -8.46
C ARG A 119 -0.11 8.55 -8.38
N TYR A 120 0.36 7.98 -7.28
CA TYR A 120 1.76 7.69 -7.05
C TYR A 120 2.32 6.74 -8.11
N ASP A 121 1.61 5.65 -8.40
CA ASP A 121 2.03 4.68 -9.40
C ASP A 121 2.09 5.31 -10.80
N TYR A 122 1.08 6.09 -11.17
CA TYR A 122 1.11 6.82 -12.44
C TYR A 122 2.29 7.80 -12.52
N GLU A 123 2.52 8.60 -11.47
CA GLU A 123 3.63 9.55 -11.40
C GLU A 123 4.98 8.84 -11.52
N LYS A 124 5.17 7.76 -10.78
CA LYS A 124 6.37 6.92 -10.82
C LYS A 124 6.62 6.39 -12.22
N GLU A 125 5.62 5.76 -12.86
CA GLU A 125 5.76 5.21 -14.21
C GLU A 125 6.04 6.32 -15.24
N MET A 126 5.52 7.54 -15.06
CA MET A 126 5.83 8.67 -15.94
C MET A 126 7.25 9.18 -15.74
N LEU A 127 7.70 9.33 -14.49
CA LEU A 127 9.05 9.76 -14.16
C LEU A 127 10.11 8.79 -14.70
N GLU A 128 9.90 7.48 -14.52
CA GLU A 128 10.78 6.43 -15.05
C GLU A 128 10.86 6.46 -16.59
N ARG A 129 9.85 7.03 -17.27
CA ARG A 129 9.79 7.16 -18.73
C ARG A 129 10.23 8.52 -19.25
N GLY A 130 10.73 9.40 -18.38
CA GLY A 130 11.20 10.72 -18.76
C GLY A 130 10.07 11.72 -19.02
N TYR A 131 8.92 11.54 -18.37
CA TYR A 131 7.82 12.50 -18.35
C TYR A 131 7.60 13.02 -16.94
N ARG A 132 7.02 14.22 -16.82
CA ARG A 132 6.48 14.73 -15.56
C ARG A 132 4.97 14.77 -15.62
N VAL A 133 4.29 14.44 -14.53
CA VAL A 133 2.84 14.65 -14.41
C VAL A 133 2.61 16.12 -14.04
N VAL A 134 1.80 16.82 -14.84
CA VAL A 134 1.43 18.23 -14.57
C VAL A 134 -0.03 18.36 -14.17
N SER A 135 -0.82 17.32 -14.42
CA SER A 135 -2.24 17.26 -14.05
C SER A 135 -2.68 15.80 -14.02
N PHE A 136 -3.74 15.50 -13.27
CA PHE A 136 -4.46 14.22 -13.33
C PHE A 136 -5.78 14.37 -14.10
N ARG A 137 -5.77 15.20 -15.14
CA ARG A 137 -6.91 15.39 -16.03
C ARG A 137 -6.50 14.98 -17.44
N GLU A 138 -7.48 14.49 -18.20
CA GLU A 138 -7.26 14.12 -19.60
C GLU A 138 -6.85 15.34 -20.43
N ASN A 139 -5.84 15.16 -21.28
CA ASN A 139 -5.33 16.19 -22.19
C ASN A 139 -6.31 16.43 -23.34
N ARG A 140 -7.35 17.24 -23.11
CA ARG A 140 -8.37 17.56 -24.15
C ARG A 140 -7.87 18.46 -25.29
N PHE A 141 -6.64 19.01 -25.23
CA PHE A 141 -6.19 20.11 -26.10
C PHE A 141 -5.06 19.80 -27.10
N ARG A 142 -4.67 18.53 -27.34
CA ARG A 142 -3.60 18.20 -28.32
C ARG A 142 -4.05 17.53 -29.62
N MET A 143 -5.36 17.41 -29.86
CA MET A 143 -5.91 16.82 -31.10
C MET A 143 -6.38 17.84 -32.16
N ALA A 144 -6.36 19.14 -31.86
CA ALA A 144 -7.02 20.16 -32.70
C ALA A 144 -6.11 20.90 -33.71
N ARG A 145 -4.90 20.40 -34.01
CA ARG A 145 -4.06 20.97 -35.08
C ARG A 145 -3.40 19.87 -35.91
N ARG A 146 -4.04 19.54 -37.03
CA ARG A 146 -3.44 18.96 -38.23
C ARG A 146 -4.12 19.59 -39.43
#